data_AF-A0A1H8RAU5-F1
#
_entry.id   AF-A0A1H8RAU5-F1
#
_cell.length_a   1.000
_cell.length_b   1.000
_cell.length_c   1.000
_cell.angle_alpha   90.00
_cell.angle_beta   90.00
_cell.angle_gamma   90.00
#
_symmetry.space_group_name_H-M   'P 1'
#
loop_
_entity.id
_entity.type
_entity.pdbx_description
1 polymer ?
#
loop_
_entity_poly.entity_id
_entity_poly.type
_entity_poly.pdbx_seq_one_letter_code
_entity_poly.pdbx_strand_id
1 'polypeptide(L)'
;MNWLRNPYKIKEVLKNFDSYVDHCIDKPGAFALYVALTEKSNAEEKYICDSYGVSPKEYKEWIRLLLLFLYAEGDESTSLDGFVDEFFLAKEFSTSILAFVFDEKCALLSDTGVVKEPLKAGPAIYMNITKNCIILLQQTFVDGHHLDELMAKLSLPESERLRLMKILATNVYGTLRINDEAMLAGYNKVCVREAALQVFCASPDVYGVEVV
;
A
#
# COMPACT_ATOMS: atom_id res chain seq x y z
N MET A 1 0.70 7.40 3.16
CA MET A 1 1.48 6.23 2.71
C MET A 1 2.64 5.90 3.68
N ASN A 2 2.35 5.29 4.83
CA ASN A 2 3.41 4.98 5.83
C ASN A 2 4.41 3.91 5.39
N TRP A 3 4.04 3.05 4.43
CA TRP A 3 4.92 2.00 3.90
C TRP A 3 6.17 2.55 3.21
N LEU A 4 6.08 3.73 2.57
CA LEU A 4 7.22 4.41 1.93
C LEU A 4 8.32 4.76 2.93
N ARG A 5 7.90 5.13 4.16
CA ARG A 5 8.75 5.56 5.27
C ARG A 5 9.14 4.41 6.19
N ASN A 6 8.70 3.18 5.91
CA ASN A 6 8.95 2.03 6.79
C ASN A 6 10.34 1.43 6.49
N PRO A 7 11.29 1.46 7.43
CA PRO A 7 12.65 0.94 7.21
C PRO A 7 12.69 -0.58 6.97
N TYR A 8 11.69 -1.34 7.43
CA TYR A 8 11.59 -2.77 7.12
C TYR A 8 11.15 -3.06 5.67
N LYS A 9 10.72 -2.03 4.94
CA LYS A 9 10.23 -2.13 3.55
C LYS A 9 11.16 -1.47 2.53
N ILE A 10 12.39 -1.06 2.92
CA ILE A 10 13.35 -0.37 2.05
C ILE A 10 13.54 -1.09 0.71
N LYS A 11 13.83 -2.39 0.72
CA LYS A 11 14.08 -3.16 -0.52
C LYS A 11 12.85 -3.23 -1.42
N GLU A 12 11.67 -3.40 -0.82
CA GLU A 12 10.40 -3.42 -1.56
C GLU A 12 10.10 -2.05 -2.17
N VAL A 13 10.32 -0.97 -1.41
CA VAL A 13 10.18 0.41 -1.88
C VAL A 13 11.11 0.67 -3.06
N LEU A 14 12.41 0.39 -2.93
CA LEU A 14 13.38 0.60 -4.01
C LEU A 14 13.03 -0.18 -5.26
N LYS A 15 12.60 -1.44 -5.12
CA LYS A 15 12.16 -2.26 -6.25
C LYS A 15 10.94 -1.66 -6.96
N ASN A 16 9.97 -1.13 -6.22
CA ASN A 16 8.76 -0.53 -6.79
C ASN A 16 9.03 0.80 -7.49
N PHE A 17 10.14 1.46 -7.16
CA PHE A 17 10.53 2.76 -7.68
C PHE A 17 11.90 2.74 -8.36
N ASP A 18 12.31 1.60 -8.91
CA ASP A 18 13.63 1.42 -9.53
C ASP A 18 13.90 2.45 -10.63
N SER A 19 12.86 2.84 -11.38
CA SER A 19 12.95 3.90 -12.39
C SER A 19 13.13 5.31 -11.83
N TYR A 20 12.94 5.51 -10.52
CA TYR A 20 12.96 6.82 -9.87
C TYR A 20 14.18 7.03 -8.94
N VAL A 21 14.98 5.99 -8.67
CA VAL A 21 16.11 6.08 -7.72
C VAL A 21 17.18 7.08 -8.12
N ASP A 22 17.30 7.36 -9.42
CA ASP A 22 18.25 8.34 -9.97
C ASP A 22 17.71 9.77 -10.05
N HIS A 23 16.41 9.98 -9.79
CA HIS A 23 15.81 11.31 -9.79
C HIS A 23 16.15 12.09 -8.51
N CYS A 24 16.09 13.42 -8.60
CA CYS A 24 16.27 14.33 -7.46
C CYS A 24 15.40 15.57 -7.63
N ILE A 25 15.12 16.23 -6.50
CA ILE A 25 14.46 17.53 -6.49
C ILE A 25 15.52 18.60 -6.75
N ASP A 26 15.30 19.43 -7.78
CA ASP A 26 16.13 20.60 -8.09
C ASP A 26 15.77 21.78 -7.18
N LYS A 27 16.03 21.63 -5.87
CA LYS A 27 15.82 22.67 -4.85
C LYS A 27 17.03 22.74 -3.90
N PRO A 28 17.51 23.94 -3.52
CA PRO A 28 18.69 24.08 -2.68
C PRO A 28 18.58 23.39 -1.32
N GLY A 29 17.42 23.44 -0.65
CA GLY A 29 17.30 22.81 0.67
C GLY A 29 17.22 21.28 0.60
N ALA A 30 16.67 20.71 -0.48
CA ALA A 30 16.73 19.26 -0.72
C ALA A 30 18.17 18.78 -0.92
N PHE A 31 18.97 19.56 -1.67
CA PHE A 31 20.38 19.30 -1.85
C PHE A 31 21.17 19.42 -0.53
N ALA A 32 20.88 20.42 0.29
CA ALA A 32 21.50 20.58 1.60
C ALA A 32 21.23 19.39 2.54
N LEU A 33 20.00 18.87 2.55
CA LEU A 33 19.65 17.65 3.29
C LEU A 33 20.43 16.43 2.76
N TYR A 34 20.53 16.29 1.44
CA TYR A 34 21.31 15.22 0.82
C TYR A 34 22.80 15.28 1.22
N VAL A 35 23.41 16.47 1.17
CA VAL A 35 24.81 16.66 1.59
C VAL A 35 24.97 16.31 3.08
N ALA A 36 24.08 16.80 3.95
CA ALA A 36 24.11 16.49 5.37
C ALA A 36 24.00 14.98 5.66
N LEU A 37 23.26 14.24 4.82
CA LEU A 37 23.20 12.77 4.90
C LEU A 37 24.51 12.10 4.45
N THR A 38 25.19 12.65 3.45
CA THR A 38 26.49 12.11 3.01
C THR A 38 27.61 12.39 4.00
N GLU A 39 27.48 13.45 4.81
CA GLU A 39 28.43 13.85 5.84
C GLU A 39 28.14 13.20 7.21
N LYS A 40 27.10 12.37 7.32
CA LYS A 40 26.75 11.68 8.58
C LYS A 40 27.82 10.70 9.04
N SER A 41 27.80 10.42 10.35
CA SER A 41 28.65 9.42 10.98
C SER A 41 28.46 8.04 10.34
N ASN A 42 29.56 7.46 9.83
CA ASN A 42 29.60 6.09 9.31
C ASN A 42 29.11 5.05 10.33
N ALA A 43 29.21 5.33 11.64
CA ALA A 43 28.73 4.43 12.67
C ALA A 43 27.19 4.37 12.75
N GLU A 44 26.52 5.50 12.55
CA GLU A 44 25.05 5.56 12.52
C GLU A 44 24.49 4.88 11.27
N GLU A 45 25.09 5.15 10.11
CA GLU A 45 24.72 4.50 8.85
C GLU A 45 24.85 2.98 8.96
N LYS A 46 25.98 2.50 9.50
CA LYS A 46 26.22 1.09 9.73
C LYS A 46 25.18 0.47 10.67
N TYR A 47 24.89 1.12 11.79
CA TYR A 47 23.88 0.63 12.73
C TYR A 47 22.50 0.47 12.07
N ILE A 48 22.06 1.44 11.26
CA ILE A 48 20.79 1.37 10.54
C ILE A 48 20.82 0.23 9.51
N CYS A 49 21.89 0.14 8.71
CA CYS A 49 22.07 -0.90 7.71
C CYS A 49 22.00 -2.30 8.33
N ASP A 50 22.72 -2.51 9.44
CA ASP A 50 22.75 -3.77 10.17
C ASP A 50 21.38 -4.10 10.79
N SER A 51 20.67 -3.10 11.33
CA SER A 51 19.35 -3.28 11.96
C SER A 51 18.26 -3.72 10.98
N TYR A 52 18.29 -3.21 9.75
CA TYR A 52 17.24 -3.46 8.75
C TYR A 52 17.69 -4.39 7.61
N GLY A 53 18.92 -4.91 7.68
CA GLY A 53 19.45 -5.85 6.69
C GLY A 53 19.60 -5.24 5.29
N VAL A 54 19.97 -3.97 5.21
CA VAL A 54 20.17 -3.22 3.95
C VAL A 54 21.62 -2.78 3.81
N SER A 55 22.06 -2.56 2.59
CA SER A 55 23.37 -2.01 2.28
C SER A 55 23.38 -0.48 2.45
N PRO A 56 24.57 0.13 2.67
CA PRO A 56 24.75 1.58 2.62
C PRO A 56 24.18 2.25 1.37
N LYS A 57 24.28 1.57 0.23
CA LYS A 57 23.76 2.06 -1.06
C LYS A 57 22.23 2.10 -1.03
N GLU A 58 21.58 0.98 -0.70
CA GLU A 58 20.12 0.90 -0.59
C GLU A 58 19.57 1.93 0.41
N TYR A 59 20.24 2.11 1.55
CA TYR A 59 19.85 3.13 2.52
C TYR A 59 19.89 4.55 1.93
N LYS A 60 20.97 4.92 1.23
CA LYS A 60 21.10 6.25 0.60
C LYS A 60 20.08 6.46 -0.51
N GLU A 61 19.85 5.46 -1.35
CA GLU A 61 18.82 5.49 -2.40
C GLU A 61 17.44 5.67 -1.80
N TRP A 62 17.15 4.99 -0.69
CA TRP A 62 15.87 5.14 0.01
C TRP A 62 15.69 6.54 0.58
N ILE A 63 16.71 7.11 1.22
CA ILE A 63 16.60 8.49 1.72
C ILE A 63 16.45 9.50 0.57
N ARG A 64 17.16 9.33 -0.55
CA ARG A 64 16.97 10.17 -1.76
C ARG A 64 15.53 10.11 -2.25
N LEU A 65 14.95 8.92 -2.26
CA LEU A 65 13.57 8.71 -2.64
C LEU A 65 12.59 9.34 -1.65
N LEU A 66 12.87 9.28 -0.34
CA LEU A 66 12.09 10.00 0.67
C LEU A 66 12.17 11.51 0.47
N LEU A 67 13.34 12.06 0.15
CA LEU A 67 13.47 13.48 -0.19
C LEU A 67 12.64 13.81 -1.43
N LEU A 68 12.75 13.00 -2.49
CA LEU A 68 11.99 13.18 -3.73
C LEU A 68 10.48 13.25 -3.50
N PHE A 69 9.94 12.38 -2.64
CA PHE A 69 8.49 12.33 -2.43
C PHE A 69 7.99 13.27 -1.33
N LEU A 70 8.79 13.55 -0.30
CA LEU A 70 8.30 14.16 0.94
C LEU A 70 8.81 15.58 1.19
N TYR A 71 9.84 16.01 0.47
CA TYR A 71 10.38 17.34 0.63
C TYR A 71 9.45 18.39 0.00
N ALA A 72 9.26 19.49 0.71
CA ALA A 72 8.58 20.69 0.24
C ALA A 72 9.28 21.94 0.80
N GLU A 73 9.31 23.03 0.04
CA GLU A 73 9.75 24.35 0.50
C GLU A 73 8.55 25.27 0.66
N GLY A 74 8.38 25.86 1.85
CA GLY A 74 7.23 26.71 2.15
C GLY A 74 5.91 25.94 2.13
N ASP A 75 4.91 26.47 1.42
CA ASP A 75 3.56 25.91 1.31
C ASP A 75 3.36 25.08 0.01
N GLU A 76 4.43 24.69 -0.69
CA GLU A 76 4.33 23.82 -1.86
C GLU A 76 3.83 22.42 -1.48
N SER A 77 2.97 21.83 -2.31
CA SER A 77 2.57 20.42 -2.19
C SER A 77 3.75 19.50 -2.48
N THR A 78 3.79 18.35 -1.82
CA THR A 78 4.85 17.36 -2.03
C THR A 78 4.61 16.57 -3.32
N SER A 79 5.65 16.00 -3.93
CA SER A 79 5.47 15.08 -5.07
C SER A 79 4.68 13.82 -4.68
N LEU A 80 4.63 13.48 -3.39
CA LEU A 80 3.74 12.43 -2.89
C LEU A 80 2.27 12.74 -3.13
N ASP A 81 1.85 14.01 -3.07
CA ASP A 81 0.44 14.37 -3.26
C ASP A 81 0.00 14.06 -4.69
N GLY A 82 0.83 14.43 -5.68
CA GLY A 82 0.59 14.05 -7.08
C GLY A 82 0.63 12.53 -7.31
N PHE A 83 1.54 11.81 -6.64
CA PHE A 83 1.58 10.35 -6.71
C PHE A 83 0.35 9.70 -6.07
N VAL A 84 -0.16 10.24 -4.97
CA VAL A 84 -1.38 9.77 -4.32
C VAL A 84 -2.57 10.01 -5.24
N ASP A 85 -2.66 11.18 -5.88
CA ASP A 85 -3.70 11.44 -6.86
C ASP A 85 -3.64 10.47 -8.03
N GLU A 86 -2.48 10.25 -8.63
CA GLU A 86 -2.33 9.25 -9.69
C GLU A 86 -2.65 7.84 -9.22
N PHE A 87 -2.18 7.44 -8.04
CA PHE A 87 -2.41 6.10 -7.54
C PHE A 87 -3.89 5.85 -7.26
N PHE A 88 -4.60 6.77 -6.61
CA PHE A 88 -6.00 6.57 -6.21
C PHE A 88 -7.02 7.00 -7.26
N LEU A 89 -6.67 7.90 -8.19
CA LEU A 89 -7.55 8.46 -9.22
C LEU A 89 -7.17 8.02 -10.65
N ALA A 90 -6.24 7.07 -10.79
CA ALA A 90 -5.93 6.44 -12.07
C ALA A 90 -7.21 5.91 -12.73
N LYS A 91 -7.48 6.39 -13.94
CA LYS A 91 -8.73 6.11 -14.68
C LYS A 91 -8.78 4.68 -15.20
N GLU A 92 -7.64 3.98 -15.18
CA GLU A 92 -7.49 2.57 -15.49
C GLU A 92 -8.09 1.67 -14.40
N PHE A 93 -8.36 2.22 -13.20
CA PHE A 93 -8.90 1.50 -12.06
C PHE A 93 -10.24 2.06 -11.60
N SER A 94 -11.06 1.16 -11.07
CA SER A 94 -12.19 1.48 -10.20
C SER A 94 -11.78 1.23 -8.76
N THR A 95 -12.23 2.09 -7.86
CA THR A 95 -11.85 2.03 -6.44
C THR A 95 -13.01 1.52 -5.61
N SER A 96 -12.77 0.44 -4.85
CA SER A 96 -13.72 -0.10 -3.89
C SER A 96 -13.16 -0.05 -2.46
N ILE A 97 -13.98 0.37 -1.51
CA ILE A 97 -13.68 0.38 -0.08
C ILE A 97 -14.62 -0.63 0.57
N LEU A 98 -14.05 -1.73 1.08
CA LEU A 98 -14.78 -2.78 1.77
C LEU A 98 -14.41 -2.75 3.24
N ALA A 99 -15.42 -2.58 4.10
CA ALA A 99 -15.29 -2.70 5.54
C ALA A 99 -15.78 -4.07 5.99
N PHE A 100 -14.96 -4.74 6.80
CA PHE A 100 -15.27 -6.03 7.39
C PHE A 100 -15.25 -5.90 8.90
N VAL A 101 -16.40 -6.17 9.53
CA VAL A 101 -16.56 -6.10 10.99
C VAL A 101 -16.86 -7.50 11.52
N PHE A 102 -16.22 -7.86 12.62
CA PHE A 102 -16.34 -9.16 13.27
C PHE A 102 -16.82 -8.99 14.70
N ASP A 103 -17.79 -9.80 15.12
CA ASP A 103 -18.33 -9.68 16.48
C ASP A 103 -17.38 -10.30 17.51
N GLU A 104 -16.87 -11.50 17.22
CA GLU A 104 -16.08 -12.28 18.18
C GLU A 104 -14.61 -12.44 17.75
N LYS A 105 -14.37 -12.68 16.46
CA LYS A 105 -13.05 -13.00 15.93
C LYS A 105 -12.18 -11.76 15.74
N CYS A 106 -10.88 -11.92 15.97
CA CYS A 106 -9.93 -10.82 15.85
C CYS A 106 -9.10 -10.91 14.56
N ALA A 107 -8.88 -9.74 13.97
CA ALA A 107 -7.98 -9.52 12.85
C ALA A 107 -6.54 -9.38 13.36
N LEU A 108 -5.59 -9.92 12.60
CA LEU A 108 -4.17 -9.70 12.85
C LEU A 108 -3.78 -8.26 12.54
N LEU A 109 -2.70 -7.81 13.18
CA LEU A 109 -2.01 -6.57 12.87
C LEU A 109 -0.57 -6.91 12.50
N SER A 110 -0.15 -6.55 11.29
CA SER A 110 1.25 -6.69 10.87
C SER A 110 2.12 -5.62 11.54
N ASP A 111 3.36 -5.96 11.88
CA ASP A 111 4.39 -5.00 12.29
C ASP A 111 4.75 -3.94 11.22
N THR A 112 4.28 -4.14 9.99
CA THR A 112 4.40 -3.19 8.88
C THR A 112 3.21 -2.23 8.76
N GLY A 113 2.18 -2.41 9.60
CA GLY A 113 0.97 -1.60 9.70
C GLY A 113 -0.04 -1.82 8.57
N VAL A 114 0.36 -1.53 7.33
CA VAL A 114 -0.48 -1.72 6.13
C VAL A 114 0.05 -2.89 5.33
N VAL A 115 -0.87 -3.72 4.85
CA VAL A 115 -0.52 -4.90 4.05
C VAL A 115 -1.03 -4.72 2.62
N LYS A 116 -0.18 -5.06 1.64
CA LYS A 116 -0.53 -4.99 0.23
C LYS A 116 -0.57 -6.39 -0.36
N GLU A 117 -1.46 -6.59 -1.32
CA GLU A 117 -1.54 -7.84 -2.06
C GLU A 117 -1.78 -7.56 -3.54
N PRO A 118 -0.90 -8.04 -4.43
CA PRO A 118 -1.16 -7.98 -5.86
C PRO A 118 -2.20 -9.05 -6.23
N LEU A 119 -3.43 -8.63 -6.51
CA LEU A 119 -4.46 -9.53 -7.06
C LEU A 119 -4.46 -9.47 -8.58
N LYS A 120 -4.98 -10.52 -9.21
CA LYS A 120 -5.15 -10.55 -10.68
C LYS A 120 -6.02 -9.41 -11.21
N ALA A 121 -7.01 -8.99 -10.40
CA ALA A 121 -7.94 -7.92 -10.75
C ALA A 121 -7.33 -6.51 -10.59
N GLY A 122 -6.19 -6.40 -9.89
CA GLY A 122 -5.53 -5.15 -9.53
C GLY A 122 -5.03 -5.16 -8.07
N PRO A 123 -4.37 -4.10 -7.60
CA PRO A 123 -3.79 -4.08 -6.27
C PRO A 123 -4.86 -3.98 -5.16
N ALA A 124 -4.60 -4.67 -4.05
CA ALA A 124 -5.38 -4.60 -2.82
C ALA A 124 -4.52 -4.08 -1.66
N ILE A 125 -5.10 -3.26 -0.81
CA ILE A 125 -4.49 -2.70 0.39
C ILE A 125 -5.39 -2.98 1.57
N TYR A 126 -4.86 -3.68 2.58
CA TYR A 126 -5.57 -4.00 3.80
C TYR A 126 -5.05 -3.17 4.97
N MET A 127 -5.98 -2.73 5.82
CA MET A 127 -5.70 -1.96 7.02
C MET A 127 -6.53 -2.51 8.18
N ASN A 128 -5.86 -2.91 9.26
CA ASN A 128 -6.53 -3.15 10.53
C ASN A 128 -6.88 -1.79 11.16
N ILE A 129 -8.15 -1.58 11.51
CA ILE A 129 -8.61 -0.34 12.18
C ILE A 129 -8.81 -0.57 13.68
N THR A 130 -9.35 -1.72 14.03
CA THR A 130 -9.53 -2.20 15.40
C THR A 130 -9.23 -3.69 15.44
N LYS A 131 -9.19 -4.27 16.64
CA LYS A 131 -9.05 -5.73 16.80
C LYS A 131 -10.04 -6.56 15.98
N ASN A 132 -11.18 -6.01 15.58
CA ASN A 132 -12.27 -6.70 14.92
C ASN A 132 -12.80 -5.97 13.68
N CYS A 133 -12.01 -5.05 13.11
CA CYS A 133 -12.39 -4.31 11.92
C CYS A 133 -11.21 -4.20 10.95
N ILE A 134 -11.46 -4.59 9.70
CA ILE A 134 -10.51 -4.50 8.59
C ILE A 134 -11.13 -3.63 7.51
N ILE A 135 -10.34 -2.73 6.94
CA ILE A 135 -10.65 -2.06 5.68
C ILE A 135 -9.79 -2.66 4.58
N LEU A 136 -10.45 -3.05 3.49
CA LEU A 136 -9.82 -3.36 2.21
C LEU A 136 -10.11 -2.21 1.24
N LEU A 137 -9.06 -1.58 0.75
CA LEU A 137 -9.10 -0.77 -0.45
C LEU A 137 -8.67 -1.65 -1.62
N GLN A 138 -9.58 -1.88 -2.56
CA GLN A 138 -9.31 -2.66 -3.76
C GLN A 138 -9.40 -1.78 -4.99
N GLN A 139 -8.36 -1.82 -5.81
CA GLN A 139 -8.35 -1.21 -7.13
C GLN A 139 -8.52 -2.31 -8.16
N THR A 140 -9.56 -2.20 -8.98
CA THR A 140 -9.87 -3.20 -10.01
C THR A 140 -9.81 -2.56 -11.38
N PHE A 141 -9.12 -3.17 -12.33
CA PHE A 141 -9.06 -2.67 -13.70
C PHE A 141 -10.46 -2.44 -14.25
N VAL A 142 -10.72 -1.26 -14.82
CA VAL A 142 -12.03 -0.93 -15.40
C VAL A 142 -12.31 -1.69 -16.69
N ASP A 143 -11.25 -2.05 -17.42
CA ASP A 143 -11.31 -2.89 -18.61
C ASP A 143 -10.75 -4.27 -18.26
N GLY A 144 -11.65 -5.21 -17.94
CA GLY A 144 -11.27 -6.57 -17.60
C GLY A 144 -12.47 -7.43 -17.22
N HIS A 145 -12.16 -8.63 -16.69
CA HIS A 145 -13.17 -9.66 -16.41
C HIS A 145 -14.35 -9.17 -15.56
N HIS A 146 -14.11 -8.25 -14.62
CA HIS A 146 -15.17 -7.70 -13.79
C HIS A 146 -16.21 -6.90 -14.59
N LEU A 147 -15.76 -6.12 -15.58
CA LEU A 147 -16.66 -5.40 -16.48
C LEU A 147 -17.45 -6.39 -17.34
N ASP A 148 -16.79 -7.41 -17.88
CA ASP A 148 -17.42 -8.44 -18.71
C ASP A 148 -18.53 -9.17 -17.93
N GLU A 149 -18.26 -9.56 -16.68
CA GLU A 149 -19.26 -10.16 -15.77
C GLU A 149 -20.43 -9.21 -15.48
N LEU A 150 -20.15 -7.93 -15.21
CA LEU A 150 -21.17 -6.93 -14.92
C LEU A 150 -22.08 -6.69 -16.13
N MET A 151 -21.49 -6.56 -17.33
CA MET A 151 -22.23 -6.40 -18.58
C MET A 151 -23.12 -7.61 -18.85
N ALA A 152 -22.60 -8.83 -18.68
CA ALA A 152 -23.36 -10.06 -18.83
C ALA A 152 -24.53 -10.12 -17.83
N LYS A 153 -24.27 -9.83 -16.55
CA LYS A 153 -25.27 -9.84 -15.48
C LYS A 153 -26.40 -8.84 -15.72
N LEU A 154 -26.08 -7.68 -16.28
CA LEU A 154 -27.05 -6.63 -16.62
C LEU A 154 -27.64 -6.76 -18.03
N SER A 155 -27.20 -7.77 -18.80
CA SER A 155 -27.59 -7.97 -20.21
C SER A 155 -27.39 -6.71 -21.07
N LEU A 156 -26.27 -6.01 -20.86
CA LEU A 156 -25.97 -4.76 -21.57
C LEU A 156 -25.26 -5.04 -22.90
N PRO A 157 -25.58 -4.29 -23.97
CA PRO A 157 -24.90 -4.42 -25.25
C PRO A 157 -23.48 -3.84 -25.19
N GLU A 158 -22.61 -4.30 -26.08
CA GLU A 158 -21.20 -3.86 -26.17
C GLU A 158 -21.05 -2.34 -26.36
N SER A 159 -22.04 -1.69 -26.98
CA SER A 159 -22.07 -0.24 -27.14
C SER A 159 -22.04 0.54 -25.81
N GLU A 160 -22.42 -0.08 -24.69
CA GLU A 160 -22.42 0.55 -23.36
C GLU A 160 -21.08 0.39 -22.62
N ARG A 161 -20.13 -0.38 -23.15
CA ARG A 161 -18.86 -0.71 -22.49
C ARG A 161 -18.08 0.52 -22.07
N LEU A 162 -17.84 1.45 -23.02
CA LEU A 162 -17.10 2.70 -22.75
C LEU A 162 -17.81 3.59 -21.71
N ARG A 163 -19.15 3.62 -21.73
CA ARG A 163 -19.95 4.38 -20.76
C ARG A 163 -19.77 3.79 -19.36
N LEU A 164 -19.86 2.47 -19.23
CA LEU A 164 -19.65 1.77 -17.97
C LEU A 164 -18.23 1.92 -17.45
N MET A 165 -17.21 1.77 -18.30
CA MET A 165 -15.81 2.00 -17.91
C MET A 165 -15.63 3.38 -17.29
N LYS A 166 -16.19 4.43 -17.92
CA LYS A 166 -16.13 5.80 -17.40
C LYS A 166 -16.84 5.95 -16.05
N ILE A 167 -17.99 5.30 -15.88
CA ILE A 167 -18.71 5.29 -14.59
C ILE A 167 -17.86 4.61 -13.52
N LEU A 168 -17.30 3.42 -13.80
CA LEU A 168 -16.48 2.66 -12.86
C LEU A 168 -15.19 3.42 -12.47
N ALA A 169 -14.54 4.08 -13.44
CA ALA A 169 -13.31 4.85 -13.22
C ALA A 169 -13.50 6.11 -12.35
N THR A 170 -14.74 6.62 -12.23
CA THR A 170 -15.00 7.90 -11.55
C THR A 170 -15.69 7.73 -10.20
N ASN A 171 -16.21 6.55 -9.89
CA ASN A 171 -16.95 6.30 -8.66
C ASN A 171 -16.14 5.45 -7.68
N VAL A 172 -16.34 5.75 -6.40
CA VAL A 172 -15.86 4.93 -5.29
C VAL A 172 -17.02 4.11 -4.76
N TYR A 173 -16.83 2.79 -4.66
CA TYR A 173 -17.85 1.87 -4.20
C TYR A 173 -17.59 1.44 -2.77
N GLY A 174 -18.53 1.70 -1.87
CA GLY A 174 -18.45 1.29 -0.46
C GLY A 174 -19.26 0.02 -0.19
N THR A 175 -18.72 -0.92 0.59
CA THR A 175 -19.49 -2.06 1.08
C THR A 175 -19.10 -2.38 2.52
N LEU A 176 -20.10 -2.64 3.36
CA LEU A 176 -19.90 -3.19 4.70
C LEU A 176 -20.30 -4.66 4.71
N ARG A 177 -19.45 -5.51 5.27
CA ARG A 177 -19.71 -6.93 5.50
C ARG A 177 -19.49 -7.26 6.97
N ILE A 178 -20.37 -8.08 7.52
CA ILE A 178 -20.36 -8.48 8.92
C ILE A 178 -20.08 -9.98 8.95
N ASN A 179 -19.11 -10.40 9.77
CA ASN A 179 -18.74 -11.80 9.99
C ASN A 179 -18.39 -12.59 8.70
N ASP A 180 -17.73 -11.94 7.73
CA ASP A 180 -17.18 -12.63 6.56
C ASP A 180 -15.90 -13.37 6.94
N GLU A 181 -16.07 -14.58 7.49
CA GLU A 181 -14.95 -15.34 8.05
C GLU A 181 -13.93 -15.76 6.99
N ALA A 182 -14.38 -16.01 5.76
CA ALA A 182 -13.48 -16.33 4.65
C ALA A 182 -12.53 -15.18 4.37
N MET A 183 -13.04 -13.94 4.38
CA MET A 183 -12.21 -12.75 4.27
C MET A 183 -11.23 -12.63 5.44
N LEU A 184 -11.67 -12.86 6.68
CA LEU A 184 -10.79 -12.78 7.85
C LEU A 184 -9.62 -13.78 7.76
N ALA A 185 -9.91 -15.02 7.40
CA ALA A 185 -8.88 -16.05 7.22
C ALA A 185 -7.89 -15.68 6.10
N GLY A 186 -8.40 -15.16 4.97
CA GLY A 186 -7.57 -14.66 3.88
C GLY A 186 -6.65 -13.53 4.34
N TYR A 187 -7.22 -12.50 4.97
CA TYR A 187 -6.48 -11.36 5.51
C TYR A 187 -5.40 -11.79 6.50
N ASN A 188 -5.72 -12.64 7.48
CA ASN A 188 -4.75 -13.07 8.49
C ASN A 188 -3.55 -13.80 7.85
N LYS A 189 -3.78 -14.65 6.83
CA LYS A 189 -2.68 -15.29 6.07
C LYS A 189 -1.81 -14.26 5.35
N VAL A 190 -2.44 -13.25 4.75
CA VAL A 190 -1.75 -12.16 4.06
C VAL A 190 -0.93 -11.33 5.05
N CYS A 191 -1.46 -11.03 6.25
CA CYS A 191 -0.70 -10.38 7.32
C CYS A 191 0.56 -11.14 7.69
N VAL A 192 0.48 -12.46 7.87
CA VAL A 192 1.65 -13.29 8.21
C VAL A 192 2.68 -13.29 7.09
N ARG A 193 2.22 -13.41 5.83
CA ARG A 193 3.11 -13.43 4.67
C ARG A 193 3.87 -12.12 4.48
N GLU A 194 3.21 -11.00 4.74
CA GLU A 194 3.73 -9.66 4.43
C GLU A 194 4.38 -8.93 5.62
N ALA A 195 4.31 -9.52 6.82
CA ALA A 195 4.98 -9.05 8.01
C ALA A 195 6.50 -9.08 7.84
N ALA A 196 7.19 -8.14 8.49
CA ALA A 196 8.64 -8.11 8.49
C ALA A 196 9.22 -9.14 9.47
N LEU A 197 8.67 -9.19 10.68
CA LEU A 197 9.13 -10.04 11.78
C LEU A 197 7.95 -10.71 12.49
N GLN A 198 6.90 -9.94 12.80
CA GLN A 198 5.84 -10.37 13.71
C GLN A 198 4.45 -9.89 13.27
N VAL A 199 3.45 -10.66 13.69
CA VAL A 199 2.04 -10.28 13.67
C VAL A 199 1.50 -10.26 15.09
N PHE A 200 0.53 -9.38 15.35
CA PHE A 200 -0.10 -9.21 16.65
C PHE A 200 -1.58 -9.52 16.55
N CYS A 201 -2.16 -10.08 17.60
CA CYS A 201 -3.59 -10.34 17.72
C CYS A 201 -4.08 -9.94 19.11
N ALA A 202 -5.32 -9.47 19.22
CA ALA A 202 -5.96 -9.24 20.51
C ALA A 202 -6.52 -10.53 21.15
N SER A 203 -6.49 -11.66 20.42
CA SER A 203 -6.95 -12.98 20.84
C SER A 203 -5.81 -13.99 20.74
N PRO A 204 -5.68 -14.94 21.70
CA PRO A 204 -4.76 -16.06 21.56
C PRO A 204 -5.22 -17.08 20.51
N ASP A 205 -6.53 -17.15 20.24
CA ASP A 205 -7.10 -17.96 19.16
C ASP A 205 -7.14 -17.13 17.86
N VAL A 206 -6.29 -17.50 16.90
CA VAL A 206 -6.12 -16.79 15.63
C VAL A 206 -6.83 -17.54 14.53
N TYR A 207 -7.85 -16.91 13.95
CA TYR A 207 -8.63 -17.54 12.90
C TYR A 207 -7.85 -17.60 11.56
N GLY A 208 -7.82 -18.77 10.94
CA GLY A 208 -7.31 -18.97 9.57
C GLY A 208 -5.80 -19.12 9.43
N VAL A 209 -5.03 -19.08 10.52
CA VAL A 209 -3.58 -19.30 10.54
C VAL A 209 -3.24 -20.30 11.62
N GLU A 210 -2.38 -21.28 11.33
CA GLU A 210 -1.84 -22.18 12.34
C GLU A 210 -0.71 -21.50 13.10
N VAL A 211 -0.85 -21.41 14.42
CA VAL A 211 0.22 -20.96 15.32
C VAL A 211 1.01 -22.19 15.73
N VAL A 212 2.27 -22.28 15.30
CA VAL A 212 3.20 -23.40 15.58
C VAL A 212 4.18 -23.01 16.69
#